data_AF-D8Q9R8-F1
#
_entry.id   AF-D8Q9R8-F1
#
_cell.length_a   1.000
_cell.length_b   1.000
_cell.length_c   1.000
_cell.angle_alpha   90.00
_cell.angle_beta   90.00
_cell.angle_gamma   90.00
#
_symmetry.space_group_name_H-M   'P 1'
#
loop_
_entity.id
_entity.type
_entity.pdbx_description
1 polymer ?
#
loop_
_entity_poly.entity_id
_entity_poly.type
_entity_poly.pdbx_seq_one_letter_code
_entity_poly.pdbx_strand_id
1 'polypeptide(L)'
;MDIVAASRTVAQIHASTAIALQPLVDIVDDTPPMDGLIKRQASREPSTGSVSNKDSASSRPKKSKKSKKSRKTRNRINDDDLDHTAFNAALEQFTHIGKIFGRYCNANDPILDIFEVGINRDPHAPRSQFTTDNNMLYDAYSLLSSLYPKTVDYFLEIAHRSDCQAILRAYADAAGASRTQARSDDVKGVKSAIVFWTQNDFSKPHPGPLNKAVAGYHHPDCARLIAPTIVDPVDEVARNKLLKLEIPRKPSDLCRLLYEGEDFKNNDAFLKHPYLVKCYKHVFCGPSAAVANDGDSAKQRASNGDIHGVREVSIPAIAYCACLVHFALSSQANFAFGGNRGWHKKRREALLIWWDERVYVDRHSNVADAIPSDSTAATMQDAFRAEAEEEARAEAEEEARTAAEERAHAELEVQPQGENAMHED
;
A
#
# COMPACT_ATOMS: atom_id res chain seq x y z
N MET A 1 -10.32 -27.26 -19.02
CA MET A 1 -10.53 -28.05 -17.80
C MET A 1 -11.26 -27.15 -16.82
N ASP A 2 -12.37 -27.64 -16.27
CA ASP A 2 -13.41 -26.86 -15.62
C ASP A 2 -12.91 -26.22 -14.31
N ILE A 3 -12.74 -24.90 -14.28
CA ILE A 3 -12.32 -24.13 -13.08
C ILE A 3 -13.31 -24.38 -11.92
N VAL A 4 -14.58 -24.61 -12.26
CA VAL A 4 -15.63 -25.01 -11.31
C VAL A 4 -15.34 -26.38 -10.67
N ALA A 5 -14.73 -27.32 -11.40
CA ALA A 5 -14.34 -28.61 -10.85
C ALA A 5 -13.13 -28.51 -9.92
N ALA A 6 -12.16 -27.64 -10.23
CA ALA A 6 -11.03 -27.37 -9.34
C ALA A 6 -11.49 -26.68 -8.05
N SER A 7 -12.37 -25.66 -8.15
CA SER A 7 -12.94 -24.96 -6.99
C SER A 7 -13.82 -25.88 -6.13
N ARG A 8 -14.57 -26.80 -6.73
CA ARG A 8 -15.32 -27.84 -6.00
C ARG A 8 -14.41 -28.84 -5.29
N THR A 9 -13.27 -29.19 -5.90
CA THR A 9 -12.31 -30.12 -5.30
C THR A 9 -11.62 -29.50 -4.07
N VAL A 10 -11.24 -28.23 -4.15
CA VAL A 10 -10.69 -27.48 -3.00
C VAL A 10 -11.75 -27.36 -1.89
N ALA A 11 -12.99 -26.99 -2.22
CA ALA A 11 -14.08 -26.94 -1.23
C ALA A 11 -14.37 -28.32 -0.58
N GLN A 12 -14.27 -29.43 -1.33
CA GLN A 12 -14.43 -30.79 -0.79
C GLN A 12 -13.31 -31.20 0.17
N ILE A 13 -12.07 -30.81 -0.12
CA ILE A 13 -10.91 -31.06 0.77
C ILE A 13 -11.09 -30.31 2.11
N HIS A 14 -11.66 -29.11 2.08
CA HIS A 14 -11.95 -28.33 3.29
C HIS A 14 -13.10 -28.91 4.12
N ALA A 15 -14.15 -29.46 3.48
CA ALA A 15 -15.25 -30.13 4.19
C ALA A 15 -14.78 -31.37 4.98
N SER A 16 -13.78 -32.10 4.49
CA SER A 16 -13.18 -33.23 5.20
C SER A 16 -12.25 -32.80 6.35
N THR A 17 -11.63 -31.62 6.26
CA THR A 17 -10.72 -31.10 7.30
C THR A 17 -11.48 -30.38 8.42
N ALA A 18 -12.60 -29.73 8.12
CA ALA A 18 -13.44 -29.03 9.10
C ALA A 18 -14.17 -29.95 10.10
N ILE A 19 -14.36 -31.23 9.77
CA ILE A 19 -14.97 -32.22 10.69
C ILE A 19 -14.01 -32.58 11.84
N ALA A 20 -12.71 -32.28 11.73
CA ALA A 20 -11.71 -32.62 12.74
C ALA A 20 -11.47 -31.52 13.81
N LEU A 21 -12.11 -30.36 13.71
CA LEU A 21 -11.92 -29.24 14.64
C LEU A 21 -13.27 -28.67 15.09
N GLN A 22 -13.85 -29.27 16.14
CA GLN A 22 -14.80 -28.58 17.03
C GLN A 22 -14.10 -28.18 18.34
N PRO A 23 -14.56 -27.12 19.02
CA PRO A 23 -13.70 -26.32 19.88
C PRO A 23 -13.63 -26.85 21.31
N LEU A 24 -12.41 -26.96 21.85
CA LEU A 24 -12.17 -26.95 23.29
C LEU A 24 -12.33 -25.50 23.77
N VAL A 25 -13.50 -25.15 24.29
CA VAL A 25 -13.73 -23.95 25.08
C VAL A 25 -13.82 -24.39 26.53
N ASP A 26 -12.90 -23.87 27.36
CA ASP A 26 -12.98 -23.62 28.80
C ASP A 26 -11.62 -23.87 29.48
N ILE A 27 -10.73 -22.86 29.44
CA ILE A 27 -9.72 -22.65 30.49
C ILE A 27 -9.69 -21.16 30.83
N VAL A 28 -9.95 -20.90 32.10
CA VAL A 28 -10.06 -19.62 32.79
C VAL A 28 -8.74 -18.84 32.74
N ASP A 29 -8.85 -17.55 32.45
CA ASP A 29 -7.77 -16.56 32.38
C ASP A 29 -7.45 -16.05 33.80
N ASP A 30 -6.22 -16.29 34.27
CA ASP A 30 -5.74 -15.79 35.56
C ASP A 30 -4.26 -15.39 35.41
N THR A 31 -4.02 -14.15 34.96
CA THR A 31 -2.67 -13.55 34.97
C THR A 31 -2.73 -12.08 35.44
N PRO A 32 -1.92 -11.69 36.45
CA PRO A 32 -1.98 -10.35 37.07
C PRO A 32 -1.19 -9.29 36.28
N PRO A 33 -1.42 -7.98 36.55
CA PRO A 33 -0.88 -6.89 35.72
C PRO A 33 0.61 -6.63 36.00
N MET A 34 1.39 -6.49 34.93
CA MET A 34 2.79 -6.08 34.98
C MET A 34 2.90 -4.56 35.03
N ASP A 35 3.13 -4.05 36.24
CA ASP A 35 3.44 -2.65 36.49
C ASP A 35 4.96 -2.47 36.66
N GLY A 36 5.52 -1.51 35.92
CA GLY A 36 6.84 -0.94 36.19
C GLY A 36 8.05 -1.58 35.49
N LEU A 37 8.62 -0.87 34.50
CA LEU A 37 10.07 -0.61 34.47
C LEU A 37 10.40 0.51 33.46
N ILE A 38 10.32 1.76 33.91
CA ILE A 38 11.03 2.90 33.30
C ILE A 38 12.05 3.36 34.33
N LYS A 39 13.35 3.20 34.05
CA LYS A 39 14.41 4.15 34.46
C LYS A 39 15.81 3.78 33.94
N ARG A 40 16.47 4.84 33.43
CA ARG A 40 17.92 5.12 33.32
C ARG A 40 18.60 4.84 31.97
N GLN A 41 18.72 5.92 31.19
CA GLN A 41 19.94 6.24 30.45
C GLN A 41 20.43 7.61 30.94
N ALA A 42 21.66 7.66 31.45
CA ALA A 42 22.46 8.88 31.53
C ALA A 42 23.95 8.53 31.60
N SER A 43 24.76 9.39 30.96
CA SER A 43 26.21 9.53 31.00
C SER A 43 27.05 8.61 30.10
N ARG A 44 27.62 9.23 29.06
CA ARG A 44 28.83 8.77 28.38
C ARG A 44 29.67 10.00 28.05
N GLU A 45 30.77 10.17 28.78
CA GLU A 45 31.84 11.12 28.42
C GLU A 45 32.90 10.44 27.54
N PRO A 46 33.72 11.21 26.79
CA PRO A 46 34.63 10.68 25.79
C PRO A 46 36.04 10.43 26.34
N SER A 47 36.62 9.27 26.02
CA SER A 47 38.04 9.01 26.26
C SER A 47 38.88 9.24 24.99
N THR A 48 39.87 10.10 25.15
CA THR A 48 41.00 10.35 24.26
C THR A 48 41.95 9.14 24.22
N GLY A 49 42.69 8.94 23.11
CA GLY A 49 43.75 7.91 23.06
C GLY A 49 44.32 7.56 21.69
N SER A 50 45.27 8.38 21.25
CA SER A 50 46.43 8.17 20.36
C SER A 50 46.86 6.78 19.83
N VAL A 51 47.24 6.78 18.54
CA VAL A 51 48.51 6.30 17.92
C VAL A 51 48.82 4.79 17.86
N SER A 52 48.94 4.23 16.63
CA SER A 52 50.22 3.77 16.05
C SER A 52 50.06 3.03 14.70
N ASN A 53 51.00 3.31 13.80
CA ASN A 53 51.26 2.66 12.51
C ASN A 53 51.56 1.16 12.64
N LYS A 54 51.22 0.39 11.58
CA LYS A 54 52.16 -0.58 10.98
C LYS A 54 51.68 -1.10 9.63
N ASP A 55 52.58 -0.93 8.65
CA ASP A 55 52.58 -1.56 7.34
C ASP A 55 52.60 -3.09 7.44
N SER A 56 51.92 -3.77 6.50
CA SER A 56 52.43 -5.01 5.93
C SER A 56 51.73 -5.35 4.61
N ALA A 57 52.52 -5.29 3.54
CA ALA A 57 52.20 -5.85 2.24
C ALA A 57 52.18 -7.38 2.32
N SER A 58 51.19 -8.02 1.68
CA SER A 58 51.20 -9.46 1.42
C SER A 58 50.68 -9.77 0.02
N SER A 59 51.58 -10.38 -0.74
CA SER A 59 51.52 -10.79 -2.14
C SER A 59 50.53 -11.93 -2.41
N ARG A 60 49.71 -11.79 -3.45
CA ARG A 60 48.75 -12.81 -3.91
C ARG A 60 49.26 -13.49 -5.20
N PRO A 61 49.51 -14.81 -5.24
CA PRO A 61 50.02 -15.47 -6.43
C PRO A 61 48.89 -15.87 -7.41
N LYS A 62 49.12 -15.58 -8.69
CA LYS A 62 48.32 -16.02 -9.85
C LYS A 62 48.62 -17.51 -10.14
N LYS A 63 47.59 -18.36 -10.29
CA LYS A 63 47.74 -19.70 -10.87
C LYS A 63 46.69 -20.03 -11.94
N SER A 64 47.22 -20.10 -13.16
CA SER A 64 46.97 -21.05 -14.27
C SER A 64 45.54 -21.50 -14.62
N LYS A 65 45.14 -21.10 -15.84
CA LYS A 65 44.08 -21.69 -16.66
C LYS A 65 44.46 -23.12 -17.08
N LYS A 66 43.60 -24.11 -16.81
CA LYS A 66 43.62 -25.42 -17.50
C LYS A 66 42.26 -25.65 -18.15
N SER A 67 42.26 -25.64 -19.49
CA SER A 67 41.12 -26.01 -20.33
C SER A 67 40.88 -27.52 -20.22
N LYS A 68 39.71 -27.93 -19.70
CA LYS A 68 39.23 -29.31 -19.81
C LYS A 68 38.15 -29.37 -20.90
N LYS A 69 38.39 -30.21 -21.90
CA LYS A 69 37.42 -30.63 -22.92
C LYS A 69 36.19 -31.22 -22.23
N SER A 70 35.05 -30.56 -22.43
CA SER A 70 33.74 -31.01 -21.96
C SER A 70 33.27 -32.18 -22.82
N ARG A 71 33.24 -33.37 -22.22
CA ARG A 71 32.58 -34.56 -22.74
C ARG A 71 31.10 -34.38 -22.39
N LYS A 72 30.25 -34.22 -23.40
CA LYS A 72 28.81 -33.93 -23.28
C LYS A 72 28.09 -35.20 -22.81
N THR A 73 28.21 -35.52 -21.53
CA THR A 73 27.35 -36.49 -20.85
C THR A 73 25.98 -35.84 -20.76
N ARG A 74 24.99 -36.38 -21.47
CA ARG A 74 23.57 -36.06 -21.22
C ARG A 74 23.27 -36.56 -19.80
N ASN A 75 23.44 -35.69 -18.81
CA ASN A 75 22.87 -35.90 -17.49
C ASN A 75 21.36 -35.98 -17.68
N ARG A 76 20.79 -37.15 -17.40
CA ARG A 76 19.37 -37.26 -17.11
C ARG A 76 19.15 -36.41 -15.86
N ILE A 77 18.47 -35.28 -16.04
CA ILE A 77 17.97 -34.48 -14.92
C ILE A 77 16.93 -35.36 -14.25
N ASN A 78 17.06 -35.61 -12.95
CA ASN A 78 16.06 -36.34 -12.19
C ASN A 78 14.82 -35.46 -12.04
N ASP A 79 13.62 -36.03 -12.08
CA ASP A 79 12.37 -35.26 -11.97
C ASP A 79 12.29 -34.46 -10.65
N ASP A 80 12.93 -34.93 -9.57
CA ASP A 80 13.06 -34.20 -8.30
C ASP A 80 13.89 -32.89 -8.43
N ASP A 81 14.88 -32.84 -9.33
CA ASP A 81 15.69 -31.64 -9.56
C ASP A 81 14.91 -30.57 -10.35
N LEU A 82 13.94 -31.00 -11.17
CA LEU A 82 13.08 -30.10 -11.94
C LEU A 82 12.07 -29.37 -11.03
N ASP A 83 11.48 -30.06 -10.05
CA ASP A 83 10.54 -29.47 -9.10
C ASP A 83 11.21 -28.39 -8.23
N HIS A 84 12.43 -28.67 -7.74
CA HIS A 84 13.21 -27.68 -7.01
C HIS A 84 13.58 -26.45 -7.84
N THR A 85 13.88 -26.64 -9.13
CA THR A 85 14.23 -25.51 -10.01
C THR A 85 13.02 -24.62 -10.29
N ALA A 86 11.86 -25.22 -10.58
CA ALA A 86 10.62 -24.49 -10.81
C ALA A 86 10.15 -23.74 -9.55
N PHE A 87 10.20 -24.39 -8.39
CA PHE A 87 9.87 -23.78 -7.10
C PHE A 87 10.76 -22.57 -6.80
N ASN A 88 12.08 -22.69 -6.98
CA ASN A 88 13.02 -21.59 -6.72
C ASN A 88 12.81 -20.42 -7.70
N ALA A 89 12.51 -20.71 -8.96
CA ALA A 89 12.18 -19.68 -9.94
C ALA A 89 10.90 -18.91 -9.56
N ALA A 90 9.87 -19.63 -9.11
CA ALA A 90 8.65 -19.01 -8.58
C ALA A 90 8.95 -18.16 -7.33
N LEU A 91 9.77 -18.65 -6.41
CA LEU A 91 10.15 -17.89 -5.21
C LEU A 91 10.90 -16.59 -5.52
N GLU A 92 11.79 -16.62 -6.53
CA GLU A 92 12.46 -15.42 -7.04
C GLU A 92 11.43 -14.44 -7.66
N GLN A 93 10.46 -14.96 -8.40
CA GLN A 93 9.37 -14.15 -8.94
C GLN A 93 8.54 -13.49 -7.84
N PHE A 94 8.18 -14.21 -6.77
CA PHE A 94 7.45 -13.64 -5.62
C PHE A 94 8.28 -12.61 -4.84
N THR A 95 9.61 -12.78 -4.80
CA THR A 95 10.52 -11.75 -4.28
C THR A 95 10.49 -10.47 -5.12
N HIS A 96 10.33 -10.59 -6.44
CA HIS A 96 10.19 -9.42 -7.31
C HIS A 96 8.81 -8.76 -7.15
N ILE A 97 7.75 -9.58 -7.11
CA ILE A 97 6.37 -9.15 -6.93
C ILE A 97 6.19 -8.37 -5.63
N GLY A 98 6.74 -8.85 -4.51
CA GLY A 98 6.55 -8.22 -3.21
C GLY A 98 7.00 -6.76 -3.16
N LYS A 99 8.05 -6.39 -3.92
CA LYS A 99 8.54 -5.01 -4.01
C LYS A 99 7.50 -4.04 -4.53
N ILE A 100 6.75 -4.41 -5.57
CA ILE A 100 5.71 -3.55 -6.15
C ILE A 100 4.38 -3.74 -5.44
N PHE A 101 4.08 -4.95 -4.96
CA PHE A 101 2.84 -5.26 -4.28
C PHE A 101 2.59 -4.30 -3.12
N GLY A 102 3.61 -4.07 -2.28
CA GLY A 102 3.52 -3.12 -1.17
C GLY A 102 3.32 -1.66 -1.57
N ARG A 103 3.82 -1.27 -2.75
CA ARG A 103 3.73 0.10 -3.25
C ARG A 103 2.39 0.34 -3.95
N TYR A 104 1.88 -0.65 -4.68
CA TYR A 104 0.80 -0.47 -5.64
C TYR A 104 -0.51 -1.14 -5.27
N CYS A 105 -0.46 -2.32 -4.64
CA CYS A 105 -1.64 -3.12 -4.32
C CYS A 105 -2.05 -2.94 -2.87
N ASN A 106 -1.15 -3.29 -1.94
CA ASN A 106 -1.43 -3.26 -0.52
C ASN A 106 -0.14 -3.22 0.32
N ALA A 107 0.04 -2.11 1.04
CA ALA A 107 1.24 -1.87 1.85
C ALA A 107 1.24 -2.62 3.19
N ASN A 108 0.08 -3.05 3.69
CA ASN A 108 -0.13 -3.25 5.12
C ASN A 108 -0.60 -4.66 5.46
N ASP A 109 -1.58 -5.19 4.74
CA ASP A 109 -2.23 -6.45 5.11
C ASP A 109 -1.25 -7.63 4.94
N PRO A 110 -1.40 -8.71 5.74
CA PRO A 110 -0.57 -9.89 5.61
C PRO A 110 -0.74 -10.50 4.21
N ILE A 111 0.37 -10.76 3.53
CA ILE A 111 0.33 -11.26 2.14
C ILE A 111 -0.29 -12.66 2.08
N LEU A 112 -0.07 -13.47 3.11
CA LEU A 112 -0.67 -14.80 3.21
C LEU A 112 -2.20 -14.72 3.20
N ASP A 113 -2.79 -13.87 4.05
CA ASP A 113 -4.24 -13.67 4.13
C ASP A 113 -4.82 -13.19 2.78
N ILE A 114 -4.10 -12.30 2.09
CA ILE A 114 -4.49 -11.81 0.75
C ILE A 114 -4.51 -12.98 -0.25
N PHE A 115 -3.48 -13.83 -0.23
CA PHE A 115 -3.41 -14.98 -1.12
C PHE A 115 -4.49 -16.01 -0.78
N GLU A 116 -4.69 -16.33 0.50
CA GLU A 116 -5.71 -17.30 0.94
C GLU A 116 -7.12 -16.84 0.57
N VAL A 117 -7.46 -15.58 0.81
CA VAL A 117 -8.76 -15.03 0.40
C VAL A 117 -8.89 -15.01 -1.12
N GLY A 118 -7.84 -14.60 -1.82
CA GLY A 118 -7.80 -14.57 -3.28
C GLY A 118 -8.03 -15.91 -3.97
N ILE A 119 -7.35 -16.94 -3.47
CA ILE A 119 -7.37 -18.30 -4.04
C ILE A 119 -8.69 -19.01 -3.72
N ASN A 120 -9.23 -18.81 -2.52
CA ASN A 120 -10.41 -19.55 -2.05
C ASN A 120 -11.74 -18.89 -2.44
N ARG A 121 -11.72 -17.64 -2.88
CA ARG A 121 -12.94 -16.93 -3.26
C ARG A 121 -13.40 -17.33 -4.65
N ASP A 122 -14.68 -17.68 -4.76
CA ASP A 122 -15.36 -17.81 -6.04
C ASP A 122 -15.41 -16.42 -6.71
N PRO A 123 -14.80 -16.23 -7.90
CA PRO A 123 -14.82 -14.96 -8.61
C PRO A 123 -16.21 -14.46 -8.99
N HIS A 124 -17.21 -15.35 -9.00
CA HIS A 124 -18.60 -15.02 -9.34
C HIS A 124 -19.49 -14.83 -8.10
N ALA A 125 -18.98 -15.10 -6.89
CA ALA A 125 -19.75 -14.90 -5.68
C ALA A 125 -19.85 -13.40 -5.35
N PRO A 126 -21.07 -12.88 -5.11
CA PRO A 126 -21.27 -11.46 -4.86
C PRO A 126 -20.58 -11.02 -3.56
N ARG A 127 -19.99 -9.83 -3.56
CA ARG A 127 -19.33 -9.20 -2.39
C ARG A 127 -20.14 -9.21 -1.10
N SER A 128 -21.46 -9.16 -1.18
CA SER A 128 -22.37 -9.18 -0.02
C SER A 128 -22.30 -10.48 0.80
N GLN A 129 -21.77 -11.56 0.23
CA GLN A 129 -21.54 -12.83 0.94
C GLN A 129 -20.27 -12.82 1.81
N PHE A 130 -19.40 -11.82 1.63
CA PHE A 130 -18.12 -11.73 2.32
C PHE A 130 -18.08 -10.54 3.27
N THR A 131 -17.25 -10.64 4.31
CA THR A 131 -16.98 -9.49 5.19
C THR A 131 -16.29 -8.37 4.43
N THR A 132 -16.41 -7.13 4.91
CA THR A 132 -15.68 -5.98 4.38
C THR A 132 -14.18 -6.25 4.28
N ASP A 133 -13.61 -6.90 5.29
CA ASP A 133 -12.21 -7.26 5.35
C ASP A 133 -11.81 -8.23 4.23
N ASN A 134 -12.58 -9.30 4.04
CA ASN A 134 -12.34 -10.26 2.95
C ASN A 134 -12.47 -9.58 1.58
N ASN A 135 -13.42 -8.66 1.43
CA ASN A 135 -13.55 -7.88 0.21
C ASN A 135 -12.31 -7.00 -0.05
N MET A 136 -11.75 -6.36 0.98
CA MET A 136 -10.51 -5.58 0.84
C MET A 136 -9.29 -6.44 0.50
N LEU A 137 -9.15 -7.61 1.13
CA LEU A 137 -8.09 -8.57 0.83
C LEU A 137 -8.20 -9.08 -0.61
N TYR A 138 -9.42 -9.37 -1.06
CA TYR A 138 -9.68 -9.78 -2.44
C TYR A 138 -9.39 -8.68 -3.46
N ASP A 139 -9.67 -7.41 -3.14
CA ASP A 139 -9.32 -6.28 -4.01
C ASP A 139 -7.80 -6.18 -4.20
N ALA A 140 -7.03 -6.39 -3.12
CA ALA A 140 -5.57 -6.41 -3.18
C ALA A 140 -5.04 -7.58 -4.02
N TYR A 141 -5.65 -8.77 -3.89
CA TYR A 141 -5.33 -9.94 -4.70
C TYR A 141 -5.67 -9.72 -6.20
N SER A 142 -6.80 -9.09 -6.48
CA SER A 142 -7.24 -8.78 -7.84
C SER A 142 -6.28 -7.79 -8.52
N LEU A 143 -5.84 -6.75 -7.81
CA LEU A 143 -4.81 -5.83 -8.28
C LEU A 143 -3.48 -6.55 -8.55
N LEU A 144 -3.06 -7.46 -7.67
CA LEU A 144 -1.86 -8.28 -7.90
C LEU A 144 -1.99 -9.13 -9.17
N SER A 145 -3.10 -9.85 -9.30
CA SER A 145 -3.35 -10.73 -10.44
C SER A 145 -3.43 -9.94 -11.75
N SER A 146 -3.86 -8.68 -11.70
CA SER A 146 -3.85 -7.79 -12.86
C SER A 146 -2.45 -7.38 -13.30
N LEU A 147 -1.54 -7.13 -12.36
CA LEU A 147 -0.15 -6.78 -12.65
C LEU A 147 0.68 -8.00 -13.05
N TYR A 148 0.37 -9.17 -12.48
CA TYR A 148 1.09 -10.42 -12.71
C TYR A 148 0.12 -11.57 -12.98
N PRO A 149 -0.50 -11.65 -14.17
CA PRO A 149 -1.44 -12.72 -14.52
C PRO A 149 -0.94 -14.13 -14.22
N LYS A 150 0.37 -14.37 -14.43
CA LYS A 150 1.03 -15.66 -14.17
C LYS A 150 1.01 -16.10 -12.71
N THR A 151 0.75 -15.22 -11.74
CA THR A 151 0.61 -15.65 -10.34
C THR A 151 -0.57 -16.57 -10.16
N VAL A 152 -1.64 -16.36 -10.92
CA VAL A 152 -2.83 -17.23 -10.89
C VAL A 152 -2.45 -18.64 -11.31
N ASP A 153 -1.62 -18.79 -12.35
CA ASP A 153 -1.13 -20.09 -12.80
C ASP A 153 -0.32 -20.80 -11.70
N TYR A 154 0.60 -20.08 -11.03
CA TYR A 154 1.33 -20.65 -9.89
C TYR A 154 0.40 -21.13 -8.77
N PHE A 155 -0.64 -20.36 -8.45
CA PHE A 155 -1.61 -20.74 -7.42
C PHE A 155 -2.45 -21.96 -7.82
N LEU A 156 -2.86 -22.05 -9.09
CA LEU A 156 -3.58 -23.22 -9.62
C LEU A 156 -2.71 -24.48 -9.63
N GLU A 157 -1.44 -24.35 -10.02
CA GLU A 157 -0.48 -25.45 -10.03
C GLU A 157 -0.25 -26.03 -8.63
N ILE A 158 -0.13 -25.17 -7.61
CA ILE A 158 0.11 -25.65 -6.24
C ILE A 158 -1.17 -26.15 -5.56
N ALA A 159 -2.36 -25.75 -6.00
CA ALA A 159 -3.63 -26.13 -5.37
C ALA A 159 -3.87 -27.65 -5.30
N HIS A 160 -3.26 -28.41 -6.22
CA HIS A 160 -3.37 -29.87 -6.27
C HIS A 160 -2.26 -30.60 -5.49
N ARG A 161 -1.29 -29.89 -4.92
CA ARG A 161 -0.16 -30.49 -4.20
C ARG A 161 -0.52 -30.70 -2.72
N SER A 162 0.00 -31.77 -2.12
CA SER A 162 -0.18 -32.05 -0.69
C SER A 162 0.52 -31.04 0.22
N ASP A 163 1.54 -30.34 -0.30
CA ASP A 163 2.33 -29.33 0.41
C ASP A 163 1.90 -27.88 0.05
N CYS A 164 0.73 -27.69 -0.56
CA CYS A 164 0.25 -26.40 -1.08
C CYS A 164 0.34 -25.25 -0.06
N GLN A 165 -0.04 -25.50 1.19
CA GLN A 165 0.00 -24.51 2.27
C GLN A 165 1.42 -24.07 2.62
N ALA A 166 2.38 -25.01 2.63
CA ALA A 166 3.77 -24.70 2.90
C ALA A 166 4.38 -23.87 1.76
N ILE A 167 4.06 -24.20 0.51
CA ILE A 167 4.49 -23.46 -0.67
C ILE A 167 3.88 -22.05 -0.69
N LEU A 168 2.58 -21.94 -0.44
CA LEU A 168 1.88 -20.65 -0.42
C LEU A 168 2.48 -19.71 0.64
N ARG A 169 2.78 -20.25 1.81
CA ARG A 169 3.47 -19.51 2.88
C ARG A 169 4.87 -19.06 2.46
N ALA A 170 5.64 -19.93 1.79
CA ALA A 170 6.97 -19.55 1.29
C ALA A 170 6.89 -18.41 0.26
N TYR A 171 5.91 -18.43 -0.64
CA TYR A 171 5.66 -17.31 -1.57
C TYR A 171 5.28 -16.02 -0.85
N ALA A 172 4.37 -16.12 0.13
CA ALA A 172 3.95 -14.97 0.94
C ALA A 172 5.11 -14.38 1.76
N ASP A 173 5.98 -15.21 2.34
CA ASP A 173 7.16 -14.79 3.09
C ASP A 173 8.19 -14.08 2.19
N ALA A 174 8.46 -14.62 1.01
CA ALA A 174 9.36 -14.00 0.02
C ALA A 174 8.84 -12.64 -0.46
N ALA A 175 7.54 -12.55 -0.75
CA ALA A 175 6.88 -11.30 -1.10
C ALA A 175 6.87 -10.31 0.09
N GLY A 176 6.67 -10.81 1.32
CA GLY A 176 6.60 -9.99 2.54
C GLY A 176 7.94 -9.37 2.91
N ALA A 177 9.01 -10.14 2.79
CA ALA A 177 10.39 -9.68 3.02
C ALA A 177 10.79 -8.59 2.01
N SER A 178 10.54 -8.84 0.72
CA SER A 178 10.87 -7.90 -0.36
C SER A 178 10.01 -6.63 -0.32
N ARG A 179 8.73 -6.73 0.06
CA ARG A 179 7.86 -5.57 0.38
C ARG A 179 8.47 -4.70 1.47
N THR A 180 8.93 -5.32 2.56
CA THR A 180 9.51 -4.60 3.69
C THR A 180 10.80 -3.88 3.31
N GLN A 181 11.65 -4.53 2.51
CA GLN A 181 12.86 -3.92 1.97
C GLN A 181 12.56 -2.73 1.07
N ALA A 182 11.65 -2.89 0.10
CA ALA A 182 11.24 -1.83 -0.81
C ALA A 182 10.73 -0.59 -0.06
N ARG A 183 9.89 -0.79 0.95
CA ARG A 183 9.40 0.29 1.82
C ARG A 183 10.52 1.00 2.58
N SER A 184 11.51 0.26 3.05
CA SER A 184 12.65 0.84 3.78
C SER A 184 13.48 1.74 2.87
N ASP A 185 13.68 1.32 1.62
CA ASP A 185 14.38 2.10 0.59
C ASP A 185 13.58 3.37 0.25
N ASP A 186 12.26 3.26 0.06
CA ASP A 186 11.38 4.38 -0.27
C ASP A 186 11.33 5.40 0.88
N VAL A 187 11.19 4.94 2.14
CA VAL A 187 11.25 5.81 3.33
C VAL A 187 12.55 6.59 3.38
N LYS A 188 13.68 5.94 3.12
CA LYS A 188 15.00 6.59 3.11
C LYS A 188 15.11 7.61 1.96
N GLY A 189 14.64 7.25 0.78
CA GLY A 189 14.63 8.11 -0.41
C GLY A 189 13.79 9.36 -0.19
N VAL A 190 12.54 9.20 0.22
CA VAL A 190 11.59 10.31 0.43
C VAL A 190 12.03 11.22 1.57
N LYS A 191 12.54 10.70 2.70
CA LYS A 191 13.11 11.53 3.78
C LYS A 191 14.25 12.43 3.31
N SER A 192 15.04 11.97 2.35
CA SER A 192 16.15 12.76 1.81
C SER A 192 15.63 13.78 0.79
N ALA A 193 14.69 13.37 -0.06
CA ALA A 193 14.13 14.20 -1.11
C ALA A 193 13.23 15.34 -0.60
N ILE A 194 12.50 15.14 0.50
CA ILE A 194 11.57 16.14 1.05
C ILE A 194 12.27 17.46 1.40
N VAL A 195 13.56 17.40 1.79
CA VAL A 195 14.37 18.59 2.09
C VAL A 195 14.49 19.50 0.88
N PHE A 196 14.71 18.90 -0.30
CA PHE A 196 14.79 19.62 -1.55
C PHE A 196 13.40 20.10 -2.02
N TRP A 197 12.38 19.25 -1.88
CA TRP A 197 11.02 19.59 -2.34
C TRP A 197 10.43 20.80 -1.61
N THR A 198 10.80 20.99 -0.35
CA THR A 198 10.27 22.03 0.55
C THR A 198 11.11 23.31 0.58
N GLN A 199 12.27 23.33 -0.11
CA GLN A 199 13.26 24.41 0.00
C GLN A 199 12.71 25.81 -0.33
N ASN A 200 11.75 25.90 -1.25
CA ASN A 200 11.16 27.17 -1.69
C ASN A 200 9.76 27.42 -1.10
N ASP A 201 9.19 26.44 -0.40
CA ASP A 201 7.82 26.50 0.16
C ASP A 201 7.84 26.77 1.66
N PHE A 202 8.87 26.32 2.36
CA PHE A 202 8.95 26.48 3.81
C PHE A 202 9.58 27.81 4.19
N SER A 203 9.03 28.45 5.22
CA SER A 203 9.61 29.64 5.84
C SER A 203 10.98 29.38 6.47
N LYS A 204 11.23 28.13 6.88
CA LYS A 204 12.51 27.65 7.42
C LYS A 204 12.93 26.35 6.72
N PRO A 205 14.23 26.14 6.47
CA PRO A 205 14.68 24.90 5.86
C PRO A 205 14.23 23.67 6.64
N HIS A 206 13.73 22.65 5.94
CA HIS A 206 13.38 21.39 6.56
C HIS A 206 14.60 20.79 7.32
N PRO A 207 14.44 20.30 8.56
CA PRO A 207 15.57 19.85 9.39
C PRO A 207 16.41 18.70 8.82
N GLY A 208 15.81 17.96 7.89
CA GLY A 208 16.40 16.83 7.19
C GLY A 208 16.40 15.53 8.00
N PRO A 209 16.86 14.43 7.38
CA PRO A 209 16.75 13.09 7.97
C PRO A 209 17.59 12.91 9.24
N LEU A 210 18.68 13.66 9.41
CA LEU A 210 19.57 13.55 10.58
C LEU A 210 19.00 14.25 11.82
N ASN A 211 18.17 15.27 11.64
CA ASN A 211 17.57 16.04 12.73
C ASN A 211 16.04 15.83 12.79
N LYS A 212 15.58 14.61 12.54
CA LYS A 212 14.14 14.32 12.44
C LYS A 212 13.34 14.71 13.69
N ALA A 213 13.96 14.66 14.87
CA ALA A 213 13.33 15.04 16.14
C ALA A 213 12.81 16.49 16.16
N VAL A 214 13.43 17.40 15.39
CA VAL A 214 12.99 18.81 15.32
C VAL A 214 12.03 19.09 14.16
N ALA A 215 11.64 18.06 13.39
CA ALA A 215 10.56 18.12 12.41
C ALA A 215 9.18 17.97 13.08
N GLY A 216 8.13 17.66 12.30
CA GLY A 216 6.78 17.48 12.82
C GLY A 216 6.24 18.74 13.48
N TYR A 217 5.62 18.60 14.66
CA TYR A 217 5.04 19.74 15.38
C TYR A 217 6.07 20.71 15.99
N HIS A 218 7.37 20.37 15.99
CA HIS A 218 8.43 21.29 16.39
C HIS A 218 8.81 22.27 15.27
N HIS A 219 8.53 21.93 14.01
CA HIS A 219 8.81 22.78 12.85
C HIS A 219 7.50 23.41 12.34
N PRO A 220 7.39 24.75 12.24
CA PRO A 220 6.12 25.41 11.94
C PRO A 220 5.51 24.96 10.60
N ASP A 221 6.31 24.86 9.54
CA ASP A 221 5.80 24.43 8.22
C ASP A 221 5.49 22.93 8.13
N CYS A 222 6.18 22.10 8.92
CA CYS A 222 5.82 20.68 8.98
C CYS A 222 4.50 20.51 9.74
N ALA A 223 4.38 21.21 10.89
CA ALA A 223 3.17 21.26 11.70
C ALA A 223 1.97 21.73 10.87
N ARG A 224 2.16 22.78 10.05
CA ARG A 224 1.17 23.29 9.09
C ARG A 224 0.58 22.17 8.25
N LEU A 225 1.42 21.35 7.63
CA LEU A 225 0.97 20.31 6.72
C LEU A 225 0.37 19.07 7.41
N ILE A 226 0.95 18.63 8.53
CA ILE A 226 0.57 17.33 9.14
C ILE A 226 -0.49 17.43 10.26
N ALA A 227 -0.78 18.64 10.74
CA ALA A 227 -1.81 18.85 11.75
C ALA A 227 -3.21 18.47 11.23
N PRO A 228 -4.10 17.99 12.12
CA PRO A 228 -5.52 17.85 11.81
C PRO A 228 -6.11 19.13 11.21
N THR A 229 -6.99 19.00 10.23
CA THR A 229 -7.68 20.14 9.59
C THR A 229 -8.51 20.97 10.55
N ILE A 230 -9.00 20.37 11.65
CA ILE A 230 -9.75 21.04 12.71
C ILE A 230 -8.89 21.91 13.62
N VAL A 231 -7.56 21.79 13.54
CA VAL A 231 -6.60 22.56 14.33
C VAL A 231 -5.90 23.56 13.42
N ASP A 232 -5.72 24.79 13.90
CA ASP A 232 -4.81 25.74 13.27
C ASP A 232 -3.41 25.60 13.90
N PRO A 233 -2.45 24.97 13.20
CA PRO A 233 -1.10 24.78 13.73
C PRO A 233 -0.24 26.06 13.73
N VAL A 234 -0.74 27.17 13.17
CA VAL A 234 -0.09 28.49 13.29
C VAL A 234 -0.26 29.05 14.70
N ASP A 235 -1.38 28.72 15.36
CA ASP A 235 -1.57 29.04 16.78
C ASP A 235 -0.58 28.22 17.64
N GLU A 236 0.34 28.93 18.29
CA GLU A 236 1.36 28.33 19.14
C GLU A 236 0.75 27.57 20.33
N VAL A 237 -0.42 28.00 20.84
CA VAL A 237 -1.12 27.29 21.89
C VAL A 237 -1.62 25.95 21.37
N ALA A 238 -2.33 25.93 20.24
CA ALA A 238 -2.78 24.71 19.60
C ALA A 238 -1.63 23.76 19.24
N ARG A 239 -0.53 24.29 18.68
CA ARG A 239 0.68 23.51 18.36
C ARG A 239 1.31 22.89 19.60
N ASN A 240 1.37 23.62 20.72
CA ASN A 240 1.88 23.10 21.98
C ASN A 240 0.99 21.99 22.56
N LYS A 241 -0.33 22.07 22.39
CA LYS A 241 -1.25 20.98 22.75
C LYS A 241 -1.02 19.72 21.90
N LEU A 242 -0.78 19.89 20.60
CA LEU A 242 -0.40 18.77 19.70
C LEU A 242 0.92 18.12 20.13
N LEU A 243 1.93 18.91 20.50
CA LEU A 243 3.22 18.41 20.99
C LEU A 243 3.10 17.60 22.29
N LYS A 244 2.22 18.04 23.20
CA LYS A 244 1.94 17.35 24.46
C LYS A 244 0.96 16.18 24.33
N LEU A 245 0.46 15.91 23.13
CA LEU A 245 -0.58 14.90 22.85
C LEU A 245 -1.88 15.14 23.64
N GLU A 246 -2.19 16.40 23.96
CA GLU A 246 -3.41 16.80 24.66
C GLU A 246 -4.64 16.82 23.73
N ILE A 247 -4.41 16.83 22.41
CA ILE A 247 -5.45 16.70 21.39
C ILE A 247 -5.45 15.26 20.88
N PRO A 248 -6.42 14.42 21.27
CA PRO A 248 -6.52 13.07 20.76
C PRO A 248 -6.80 13.10 19.27
N ARG A 249 -6.07 12.30 18.48
CA ARG A 249 -6.34 12.15 17.04
C ARG A 249 -7.27 10.97 16.80
N LYS A 250 -8.32 11.21 16.02
CA LYS A 250 -9.20 10.19 15.45
C LYS A 250 -8.74 9.82 14.03
N PRO A 251 -9.10 8.63 13.52
CA PRO A 251 -8.84 8.28 12.12
C PRO A 251 -9.43 9.27 11.10
N SER A 252 -10.54 9.94 11.46
CA SER A 252 -11.18 10.99 10.65
C SER A 252 -10.44 12.32 10.64
N ASP A 253 -9.43 12.51 11.50
CA ASP A 253 -8.70 13.77 11.64
C ASP A 253 -7.59 13.89 10.59
N LEU A 254 -8.04 14.02 9.34
CA LEU A 254 -7.21 14.19 8.16
C LEU A 254 -6.32 15.43 8.27
N CYS A 255 -5.19 15.42 7.56
CA CYS A 255 -4.22 16.51 7.57
C CYS A 255 -4.26 17.34 6.29
N ARG A 256 -3.79 18.59 6.38
CA ARG A 256 -3.78 19.56 5.27
C ARG A 256 -2.93 19.11 4.09
N LEU A 257 -1.89 18.33 4.35
CA LEU A 257 -1.04 17.65 3.35
C LEU A 257 -1.85 16.83 2.34
N LEU A 258 -3.08 16.40 2.67
CA LEU A 258 -3.89 15.65 1.73
C LEU A 258 -4.55 16.53 0.67
N TYR A 259 -4.57 17.86 0.82
CA TYR A 259 -5.36 18.73 -0.05
C TYR A 259 -4.47 19.65 -0.90
N GLU A 260 -4.76 19.75 -2.20
CA GLU A 260 -4.15 20.76 -3.08
C GLU A 260 -4.42 22.17 -2.56
N GLY A 261 -3.37 22.99 -2.50
CA GLY A 261 -3.45 24.34 -1.91
C GLY A 261 -3.85 24.36 -0.43
N GLU A 262 -3.82 23.21 0.26
CA GLU A 262 -4.28 23.04 1.65
C GLU A 262 -5.76 23.37 1.86
N ASP A 263 -6.55 23.41 0.78
CA ASP A 263 -7.98 23.70 0.81
C ASP A 263 -8.78 22.44 1.17
N PHE A 264 -8.80 22.13 2.46
CA PHE A 264 -9.55 20.97 2.97
C PHE A 264 -11.08 21.12 2.94
N LYS A 265 -11.58 22.32 2.61
CA LYS A 265 -13.02 22.53 2.38
C LYS A 265 -13.41 22.16 0.96
N ASN A 266 -12.46 22.24 0.03
CA ASN A 266 -12.64 21.78 -1.33
C ASN A 266 -12.38 20.28 -1.43
N ASN A 267 -13.46 19.50 -1.52
CA ASN A 267 -13.38 18.06 -1.70
C ASN A 267 -12.63 17.64 -2.97
N ASP A 268 -12.62 18.48 -4.01
CA ASP A 268 -11.93 18.18 -5.26
C ASP A 268 -10.42 18.38 -5.16
N ALA A 269 -9.93 19.00 -4.08
CA ALA A 269 -8.51 19.14 -3.78
C ALA A 269 -7.93 17.89 -3.06
N PHE A 270 -8.78 16.94 -2.64
CA PHE A 270 -8.36 15.81 -1.83
C PHE A 270 -7.42 14.84 -2.56
N LEU A 271 -6.40 14.38 -1.86
CA LEU A 271 -5.23 13.60 -2.34
C LEU A 271 -4.48 14.22 -3.52
N LYS A 272 -4.49 15.54 -3.67
CA LYS A 272 -3.86 16.23 -4.82
C LYS A 272 -2.70 17.16 -4.44
N HIS A 273 -2.26 17.15 -3.19
CA HIS A 273 -1.15 18.00 -2.76
C HIS A 273 0.14 17.70 -3.58
N PRO A 274 0.87 18.73 -4.07
CA PRO A 274 2.03 18.53 -4.95
C PRO A 274 3.12 17.59 -4.42
N TYR A 275 3.37 17.57 -3.10
CA TYR A 275 4.29 16.62 -2.47
C TYR A 275 3.89 15.16 -2.63
N LEU A 276 2.59 14.85 -2.71
CA LEU A 276 2.13 13.49 -3.00
C LEU A 276 2.54 13.09 -4.42
N VAL A 277 2.34 13.99 -5.40
CA VAL A 277 2.72 13.77 -6.80
C VAL A 277 4.23 13.59 -6.93
N LYS A 278 5.04 14.45 -6.28
CA LYS A 278 6.50 14.30 -6.23
C LYS A 278 6.92 12.97 -5.61
N CYS A 279 6.27 12.54 -4.52
CA CYS A 279 6.52 11.25 -3.88
C CYS A 279 6.21 10.08 -4.81
N TYR A 280 5.05 10.09 -5.47
CA TYR A 280 4.69 9.07 -6.44
C TYR A 280 5.70 8.99 -7.59
N LYS A 281 6.03 10.14 -8.20
CA LYS A 281 7.07 10.19 -9.24
C LYS A 281 8.41 9.66 -8.71
N HIS A 282 8.80 10.00 -7.48
CA HIS A 282 10.03 9.50 -6.87
C HIS A 282 10.04 7.98 -6.73
N VAL A 283 8.95 7.38 -6.25
CA VAL A 283 8.83 5.94 -5.99
C VAL A 283 8.68 5.13 -7.28
N PHE A 284 7.82 5.54 -8.20
CA PHE A 284 7.47 4.74 -9.39
C PHE A 284 8.23 5.16 -10.65
N CYS A 285 8.55 6.45 -10.80
CA CYS A 285 9.25 6.98 -11.98
C CYS A 285 10.75 7.21 -11.73
N GLY A 286 11.18 7.27 -10.48
CA GLY A 286 12.55 7.46 -10.04
C GLY A 286 12.83 8.88 -9.53
N PRO A 287 13.92 9.10 -8.78
CA PRO A 287 14.17 10.37 -8.09
C PRO A 287 14.24 11.61 -8.99
N SER A 288 14.82 11.48 -10.19
CA SER A 288 14.93 12.57 -11.16
C SER A 288 13.56 13.03 -11.70
N ALA A 289 12.61 12.10 -11.85
CA ALA A 289 11.26 12.42 -12.33
C ALA A 289 10.47 13.27 -11.33
N ALA A 290 10.80 13.22 -10.03
CA ALA A 290 10.14 14.02 -9.00
C ALA A 290 10.50 15.51 -9.04
N VAL A 291 11.59 15.86 -9.74
CA VAL A 291 12.13 17.23 -9.83
C VAL A 291 12.16 17.77 -11.26
N ALA A 292 11.88 16.91 -12.25
CA ALA A 292 11.76 17.29 -13.65
C ALA A 292 10.55 18.22 -13.85
N ASN A 293 10.69 19.24 -14.70
CA ASN A 293 9.56 20.03 -15.15
C ASN A 293 8.78 19.24 -16.22
N ASP A 294 7.53 19.65 -16.47
CA ASP A 294 6.72 19.04 -17.51
C ASP A 294 7.44 19.17 -18.87
N GLY A 295 7.71 18.03 -19.52
CA GLY A 295 8.43 17.93 -20.79
C GLY A 295 9.91 17.56 -20.71
N ASP A 296 10.52 17.51 -19.51
CA ASP A 296 11.93 17.08 -19.37
C ASP A 296 12.06 15.55 -19.45
N SER A 297 12.74 15.03 -20.47
CA SER A 297 12.96 13.59 -20.67
C SER A 297 14.02 13.01 -19.71
N ALA A 298 13.64 12.77 -18.46
CA ALA A 298 14.55 12.36 -17.39
C ALA A 298 14.85 10.84 -17.31
N LYS A 299 14.88 10.10 -18.43
CA LYS A 299 15.06 8.63 -18.39
C LYS A 299 16.42 8.16 -18.93
N GLN A 300 17.32 7.78 -18.02
CA GLN A 300 18.51 6.98 -18.34
C GLN A 300 18.39 5.49 -17.94
N ARG A 301 17.39 5.13 -17.11
CA ARG A 301 17.15 3.75 -16.63
C ARG A 301 15.66 3.47 -16.54
N ALA A 302 15.27 2.20 -16.66
CA ALA A 302 13.89 1.76 -16.44
C ALA A 302 13.46 2.11 -15.00
N SER A 303 12.28 2.74 -14.86
CA SER A 303 11.74 3.08 -13.55
C SER A 303 11.09 1.87 -12.86
N ASN A 304 10.79 1.95 -11.56
CA ASN A 304 10.08 0.87 -10.86
C ASN A 304 8.74 0.56 -11.55
N GLY A 305 7.99 1.58 -11.96
CA GLY A 305 6.77 1.39 -12.73
C GLY A 305 7.02 0.70 -14.08
N ASP A 306 8.11 1.03 -14.78
CA ASP A 306 8.46 0.36 -16.04
C ASP A 306 8.84 -1.11 -15.84
N ILE A 307 9.62 -1.41 -14.80
CA ILE A 307 10.06 -2.77 -14.45
C ILE A 307 8.88 -3.68 -14.10
N HIS A 308 7.85 -3.11 -13.48
CA HIS A 308 6.71 -3.85 -12.95
C HIS A 308 5.43 -3.68 -13.78
N GLY A 309 5.50 -3.05 -14.96
CA GLY A 309 4.35 -2.86 -15.85
C GLY A 309 3.27 -1.92 -15.31
N VAL A 310 3.60 -1.03 -14.36
CA VAL A 310 2.66 -0.03 -13.86
C VAL A 310 2.52 1.09 -14.89
N ARG A 311 1.27 1.32 -15.32
CA ARG A 311 0.90 2.30 -16.34
C ARG A 311 -0.18 3.28 -15.92
N GLU A 312 -0.87 2.94 -14.84
CA GLU A 312 -1.94 3.73 -14.26
C GLU A 312 -1.65 3.91 -12.78
N VAL A 313 -2.29 4.90 -12.16
CA VAL A 313 -2.21 5.14 -10.72
C VAL A 313 -3.26 4.28 -10.02
N SER A 314 -2.94 3.78 -8.83
CA SER A 314 -3.90 3.10 -7.96
C SER A 314 -4.13 3.88 -6.68
N ILE A 315 -5.32 3.74 -6.09
CA ILE A 315 -5.64 4.35 -4.78
C ILE A 315 -4.69 3.88 -3.68
N PRO A 316 -4.36 2.57 -3.55
CA PRO A 316 -3.38 2.13 -2.57
C PRO A 316 -2.01 2.78 -2.75
N ALA A 317 -1.58 3.03 -4.00
CA ALA A 317 -0.33 3.72 -4.28
C ALA A 317 -0.34 5.20 -3.85
N ILE A 318 -1.45 5.90 -4.06
CA ILE A 318 -1.61 7.28 -3.59
C ILE A 318 -1.60 7.32 -2.05
N ALA A 319 -2.36 6.44 -1.40
CA ALA A 319 -2.39 6.32 0.06
C ALA A 319 -1.00 5.99 0.63
N TYR A 320 -0.27 5.07 -0.01
CA TYR A 320 1.11 4.76 0.34
C TYR A 320 2.02 5.99 0.27
N CYS A 321 1.93 6.77 -0.81
CA CYS A 321 2.69 8.02 -0.96
C CYS A 321 2.32 9.05 0.12
N ALA A 322 1.03 9.18 0.46
CA ALA A 322 0.58 10.05 1.55
C ALA A 322 1.18 9.66 2.89
N CYS A 323 1.21 8.36 3.21
CA CYS A 323 1.87 7.87 4.43
C CYS A 323 3.37 8.17 4.42
N LEU A 324 4.06 7.98 3.29
CA LEU A 324 5.50 8.28 3.17
C LEU A 324 5.80 9.76 3.39
N VAL A 325 5.06 10.66 2.76
CA VAL A 325 5.27 12.11 2.90
C VAL A 325 4.91 12.58 4.31
N HIS A 326 3.77 12.14 4.85
CA HIS A 326 3.39 12.45 6.23
C HIS A 326 4.49 11.99 7.20
N PHE A 327 5.03 10.79 7.02
CA PHE A 327 6.13 10.31 7.84
C PHE A 327 7.43 11.10 7.64
N ALA A 328 7.74 11.53 6.42
CA ALA A 328 8.93 12.33 6.13
C ALA A 328 8.87 13.70 6.83
N LEU A 329 7.67 14.28 6.94
CA LEU A 329 7.43 15.56 7.61
C LEU A 329 7.25 15.45 9.13
N SER A 330 6.92 14.27 9.67
CA SER A 330 6.72 14.06 11.10
C SER A 330 8.05 13.92 11.87
N SER A 331 7.98 14.02 13.21
CA SER A 331 9.11 13.73 14.10
C SER A 331 9.22 12.25 14.50
N GLN A 332 8.34 11.37 13.98
CA GLN A 332 8.31 9.95 14.35
C GLN A 332 9.61 9.25 13.92
N ALA A 333 10.23 8.50 14.84
CA ALA A 333 11.46 7.77 14.54
C ALA A 333 11.22 6.63 13.54
N ASN A 334 10.16 5.86 13.75
CA ASN A 334 9.85 4.65 13.01
C ASN A 334 8.60 4.83 12.15
N PHE A 335 8.66 4.31 10.92
CA PHE A 335 7.48 4.21 10.07
C PHE A 335 6.63 3.07 10.61
N ALA A 336 5.57 3.42 11.34
CA ALA A 336 4.67 2.47 11.96
C ALA A 336 3.24 2.74 11.51
N PHE A 337 2.42 1.71 11.57
CA PHE A 337 1.00 1.82 11.28
C PHE A 337 0.30 2.51 12.46
N GLY A 338 -0.40 3.61 12.20
CA GLY A 338 -1.40 4.14 13.12
C GLY A 338 -2.66 3.27 13.04
N GLY A 339 -3.43 3.19 14.13
CA GLY A 339 -4.56 2.26 14.31
C GLY A 339 -5.74 2.39 13.32
N ASN A 340 -6.85 1.76 13.72
CA ASN A 340 -7.97 1.22 12.90
C ASN A 340 -8.38 1.94 11.59
N ARG A 341 -8.76 1.08 10.63
CA ARG A 341 -9.14 1.35 9.23
C ARG A 341 -10.27 2.38 9.09
N GLY A 342 -10.10 3.32 8.16
CA GLY A 342 -11.16 4.19 7.68
C GLY A 342 -10.78 4.83 6.35
N TRP A 343 -11.46 4.44 5.27
CA TRP A 343 -11.45 5.14 3.99
C TRP A 343 -12.85 5.11 3.39
N HIS A 344 -13.35 6.25 2.91
CA HIS A 344 -14.64 6.35 2.23
C HIS A 344 -14.48 6.16 0.72
N LYS A 345 -15.29 5.26 0.13
CA LYS A 345 -15.20 4.83 -1.28
C LYS A 345 -15.57 5.89 -2.33
N LYS A 346 -16.35 6.90 -1.95
CA LYS A 346 -16.90 7.86 -2.92
C LYS A 346 -15.79 8.73 -3.54
N ARG A 347 -15.79 8.86 -4.87
CA ARG A 347 -14.91 9.72 -5.72
C ARG A 347 -13.55 9.16 -6.18
N ARG A 348 -13.43 7.84 -6.29
CA ARG A 348 -12.21 7.17 -6.76
C ARG A 348 -11.81 7.53 -8.20
N GLU A 349 -12.75 7.56 -9.14
CA GLU A 349 -12.45 7.64 -10.58
C GLU A 349 -11.89 9.00 -11.01
N ALA A 350 -12.57 10.09 -10.65
CA ALA A 350 -12.11 11.45 -10.99
C ALA A 350 -10.73 11.76 -10.38
N LEU A 351 -10.41 11.17 -9.22
CA LEU A 351 -9.09 11.27 -8.62
C LEU A 351 -8.03 10.54 -9.46
N LEU A 352 -8.31 9.30 -9.88
CA LEU A 352 -7.37 8.51 -10.67
C LEU A 352 -7.06 9.15 -12.02
N ILE A 353 -8.09 9.63 -12.74
CA ILE A 353 -7.92 10.34 -14.02
C ILE A 353 -6.98 11.54 -13.85
N TRP A 354 -7.24 12.40 -12.85
CA TRP A 354 -6.40 13.56 -12.56
C TRP A 354 -4.94 13.19 -12.26
N TRP A 355 -4.73 12.05 -11.60
CA TRP A 355 -3.40 11.54 -11.25
C TRP A 355 -2.66 10.97 -12.45
N ASP A 356 -3.33 10.20 -13.30
CA ASP A 356 -2.77 9.64 -14.53
C ASP A 356 -2.32 10.77 -15.48
N GLU A 357 -3.13 11.82 -15.63
CA GLU A 357 -2.80 13.03 -16.39
C GLU A 357 -1.56 13.77 -15.87
N ARG A 358 -1.10 13.54 -14.65
CA ARG A 358 0.08 14.24 -14.09
C ARG A 358 1.32 13.36 -14.00
N VAL A 359 1.13 12.06 -13.92
CA VAL A 359 2.21 11.09 -13.75
C VAL A 359 2.58 10.42 -15.07
N TYR A 360 1.58 10.15 -15.92
CA TYR A 360 1.71 9.28 -17.09
C TYR A 360 1.32 9.95 -18.42
N VAL A 361 1.30 11.29 -18.48
CA VAL A 361 1.03 12.14 -19.68
C VAL A 361 1.55 11.51 -20.99
N ASP A 362 2.81 11.07 -21.00
CA ASP A 362 3.49 10.59 -22.21
C ASP A 362 3.52 9.06 -22.38
N ARG A 363 2.95 8.29 -21.44
CA ARG A 363 3.14 6.82 -21.38
C ARG A 363 1.99 5.98 -21.95
N HIS A 364 0.88 6.58 -22.35
CA HIS A 364 -0.27 5.85 -22.90
C HIS A 364 -0.07 5.32 -24.34
N SER A 365 1.08 5.56 -24.98
CA SER A 365 1.33 5.17 -26.37
C SER A 365 1.96 3.79 -26.58
N ASN A 366 2.46 3.14 -25.52
CA ASN A 366 2.99 1.78 -25.63
C ASN A 366 1.94 0.78 -25.15
N VAL A 367 1.25 0.19 -26.12
CA VAL A 367 0.28 -0.91 -25.94
C VAL A 367 0.97 -2.01 -25.14
N ALA A 368 0.55 -2.22 -23.90
CA ALA A 368 0.95 -3.39 -23.13
C ALA A 368 0.54 -4.64 -23.93
N ASP A 369 1.32 -5.72 -23.85
CA ASP A 369 0.88 -7.01 -24.36
C ASP A 369 -0.48 -7.31 -23.71
N ALA A 370 -1.54 -7.27 -24.53
CA ALA A 370 -2.89 -7.47 -24.04
C ALA A 370 -2.93 -8.82 -23.32
N ILE A 371 -3.48 -8.83 -22.11
CA ILE A 371 -3.74 -10.09 -21.39
C ILE A 371 -4.59 -10.94 -22.34
N PRO A 372 -4.17 -12.18 -22.65
CA PRO A 372 -4.95 -13.05 -23.52
C PRO A 372 -6.38 -13.13 -22.99
N SER A 373 -7.36 -12.83 -23.85
CA SER A 373 -8.78 -12.73 -23.47
C SER A 373 -9.34 -14.05 -22.91
N ASP A 374 -8.66 -15.17 -23.20
CA ASP A 374 -8.98 -16.52 -22.74
C ASP A 374 -8.26 -16.93 -21.44
N SER A 375 -7.43 -16.06 -20.86
CA SER A 375 -6.72 -16.36 -19.62
C SER A 375 -7.64 -16.28 -18.39
N THR A 376 -7.33 -17.07 -17.36
CA THR A 376 -8.00 -17.01 -16.06
C THR A 376 -7.95 -15.60 -15.46
N ALA A 377 -6.81 -14.91 -15.61
CA ALA A 377 -6.65 -13.54 -15.14
C ALA A 377 -7.58 -12.55 -15.88
N ALA A 378 -7.78 -12.71 -17.20
CA ALA A 378 -8.75 -11.90 -17.94
C ALA A 378 -10.18 -12.16 -17.46
N THR A 379 -10.55 -13.42 -17.23
CA THR A 379 -11.87 -13.79 -16.70
C THR A 379 -12.12 -13.18 -15.32
N MET A 380 -11.12 -13.21 -14.44
CA MET A 380 -11.19 -12.57 -13.12
C MET A 380 -11.32 -11.05 -13.23
N GLN A 381 -10.61 -10.41 -14.17
CA GLN A 381 -10.70 -8.97 -14.38
C GLN A 381 -12.07 -8.55 -14.92
N ASP A 382 -12.62 -9.31 -15.86
CA ASP A 382 -13.94 -9.03 -16.42
C ASP A 382 -15.04 -9.23 -15.37
N ALA A 383 -14.94 -10.28 -14.55
CA ALA A 383 -15.83 -10.48 -13.40
C ALA A 383 -15.75 -9.32 -12.40
N PHE A 384 -14.53 -8.87 -12.08
CA PHE A 384 -14.33 -7.72 -11.19
C PHE A 384 -14.89 -6.41 -11.77
N ARG A 385 -14.70 -6.17 -13.08
CA ARG A 385 -15.23 -4.98 -13.74
C ARG A 385 -16.76 -5.01 -13.75
N ALA A 386 -17.36 -6.15 -14.10
CA ALA A 386 -18.81 -6.32 -14.09
C ALA A 386 -19.40 -6.12 -12.69
N GLU A 387 -18.77 -6.70 -11.65
CA GLU A 387 -19.21 -6.52 -10.26
C GLU A 387 -19.05 -5.05 -9.80
N ALA A 388 -17.95 -4.39 -10.13
CA ALA A 388 -17.74 -2.98 -9.80
C ALA A 388 -18.78 -2.06 -10.48
N GLU A 389 -19.15 -2.36 -11.73
CA GLU A 389 -20.21 -1.64 -12.45
C GLU A 389 -21.59 -1.89 -11.82
N GLU A 390 -21.86 -3.09 -11.31
CA GLU A 390 -23.09 -3.42 -10.58
C GLU A 390 -23.16 -2.72 -9.22
N GLU A 391 -22.06 -2.73 -8.44
CA GLU A 391 -21.96 -2.03 -7.15
C GLU A 391 -22.13 -0.52 -7.36
N ALA A 392 -21.47 0.07 -8.36
CA ALA A 392 -21.61 1.48 -8.69
C ALA A 392 -23.06 1.85 -9.09
N ARG A 393 -23.75 0.96 -9.82
CA ARG A 393 -25.16 1.15 -10.17
C ARG A 393 -26.06 1.10 -8.92
N ALA A 394 -25.84 0.12 -8.04
CA ALA A 394 -26.62 -0.03 -6.81
C ALA A 394 -26.41 1.17 -5.87
N GLU A 395 -25.18 1.65 -5.72
CA GLU A 395 -24.87 2.86 -4.94
C GLU A 395 -25.55 4.10 -5.56
N ALA A 396 -25.51 4.26 -6.89
CA ALA A 396 -26.18 5.37 -7.56
C ALA A 396 -27.71 5.33 -7.38
N GLU A 397 -28.32 4.15 -7.39
CA GLU A 397 -29.75 3.96 -7.13
C GLU A 397 -30.11 4.30 -5.67
N GLU A 398 -29.29 3.90 -4.70
CA GLU A 398 -29.48 4.24 -3.28
C GLU A 398 -29.30 5.74 -3.02
N GLU A 399 -28.32 6.39 -3.66
CA GLU A 399 -28.15 7.84 -3.59
C GLU A 399 -29.34 8.57 -4.19
N ALA A 400 -29.83 8.13 -5.36
CA ALA A 400 -31.00 8.69 -5.98
C ALA A 400 -32.26 8.54 -5.09
N ARG A 401 -32.41 7.39 -4.41
CA ARG A 401 -33.48 7.16 -3.44
C ARG A 401 -33.37 8.10 -2.24
N THR A 402 -32.18 8.21 -1.64
CA THR A 402 -31.93 9.08 -0.48
C THR A 402 -32.18 10.56 -0.83
N ALA A 403 -31.69 11.01 -1.99
CA ALA A 403 -31.92 12.37 -2.47
C ALA A 403 -33.41 12.65 -2.74
N ALA A 404 -34.16 11.64 -3.22
CA ALA A 404 -35.60 11.75 -3.40
C ALA A 404 -36.36 11.84 -2.06
N GLU A 405 -35.95 11.06 -1.05
CA GLU A 405 -36.51 11.12 0.31
C GLU A 405 -36.23 12.46 0.99
N GLU A 406 -34.99 12.97 0.91
CA GLU A 406 -34.61 14.29 1.43
C GLU A 406 -35.42 15.42 0.75
N ARG A 407 -35.61 15.33 -0.56
CA ARG A 407 -36.43 16.29 -1.31
C ARG A 407 -37.91 16.24 -0.90
N ALA A 408 -38.48 15.05 -0.71
CA ALA A 408 -39.86 14.88 -0.26
C ALA A 408 -40.04 15.43 1.17
N HIS A 409 -39.08 15.23 2.06
CA HIS A 409 -39.10 15.82 3.41
C HIS A 409 -39.05 17.35 3.37
N ALA A 410 -38.19 17.93 2.54
CA ALA A 410 -38.09 19.38 2.37
C ALA A 410 -39.38 20.00 1.81
N GLU A 411 -40.10 19.31 0.92
CA GLU A 411 -41.39 19.77 0.39
C GLU A 411 -42.52 19.75 1.45
N LEU A 412 -42.47 18.84 2.43
CA LEU A 412 -43.44 18.80 3.54
C LEU A 412 -43.23 19.92 4.57
N GLU A 413 -41.98 20.30 4.84
CA GLU A 413 -41.67 21.40 5.79
C GLU A 413 -42.07 22.79 5.27
N VAL A 414 -42.26 22.96 3.95
CA VAL A 414 -42.63 24.25 3.33
C VAL A 414 -44.14 24.50 3.34
N GLN A 415 -44.96 23.61 3.93
CA GLN A 415 -46.38 23.91 4.11
C GLN A 415 -46.54 25.13 5.05
N PRO A 416 -47.09 26.26 4.56
CA PRO A 416 -47.23 27.46 5.36
C PRO A 416 -48.11 27.14 6.56
N GLN A 417 -47.61 27.44 7.76
CA GLN A 417 -48.45 27.48 8.95
C GLN A 417 -49.59 28.45 8.68
N GLY A 418 -50.72 27.88 8.27
CA GLY A 418 -51.93 28.62 7.96
C GLY A 418 -52.25 29.55 9.11
N GLU A 419 -52.32 30.83 8.76
CA GLU A 419 -52.93 31.94 9.47
C GLU A 419 -53.98 31.47 10.50
N ASN A 420 -53.55 31.21 11.73
CA ASN A 420 -54.44 31.14 12.88
C ASN A 420 -54.66 32.57 13.38
N ALA A 421 -55.30 33.38 12.54
CA ALA A 421 -55.71 34.73 12.89
C ALA A 421 -57.22 34.85 12.72
N MET A 422 -57.84 35.35 13.78
CA MET A 422 -59.23 35.82 13.88
C MET A 422 -60.30 34.79 14.25
N HIS A 423 -60.56 34.68 15.55
CA HIS A 423 -61.90 34.97 16.11
C HIS A 423 -61.74 35.37 17.58
N GLU A 424 -61.68 36.68 17.84
CA GLU A 424 -62.11 37.31 19.08
C GLU A 424 -63.31 38.19 18.72
N ASP A 425 -64.47 37.87 19.29
CA ASP A 425 -65.71 38.66 19.32
C ASP A 425 -66.05 38.95 20.79
#